data_AF-A0A2C9L4R5-F1
#
_entry.id   AF-A0A2C9L4R5-F1
#
_cell.length_a   1.000
_cell.length_b   1.000
_cell.length_c   1.000
_cell.angle_alpha   90.00
_cell.angle_beta   90.00
_cell.angle_gamma   90.00
#
_symmetry.space_group_name_H-M   'P 1'
#
loop_
_entity.id
_entity.type
_entity.pdbx_description
1 polymer ?
#
loop_
_entity_poly.entity_id
_entity_poly.type
_entity_poly.pdbx_seq_one_letter_code
_entity_poly.pdbx_strand_id
1 'polypeptide(L)'
;FTSFQIHWNCQSNYLEVYDGVSEFSPRFGQYCGTNIPDVVRSSGNQMLIKFISGDIYSDGSFYGVYQAHECLDFTYGKETCDKNCSCVKENTQFCDNINGECICKPGWTSGDCSVDMNECPNSTLCPPNSDCIKTISSYKCVCHQGYTFNITSGQCQGKIETTTVKMCDLKQSLDPCKISEQCLTQDNIAIC
;
A
#
# COMPACT_ATOMS: atom_id res chain seq x y z
N PHE A 1 16.47 -23.72 -17.43
CA PHE A 1 16.01 -24.33 -18.71
C PHE A 1 16.47 -25.79 -18.77
N THR A 2 15.84 -26.62 -19.62
CA THR A 2 16.17 -28.05 -19.81
C THR A 2 16.71 -28.35 -21.21
N SER A 3 16.45 -27.48 -22.18
CA SER A 3 17.16 -27.43 -23.46
C SER A 3 17.35 -25.97 -23.87
N PHE A 4 18.49 -25.62 -24.46
CA PHE A 4 18.79 -24.27 -24.88
C PHE A 4 19.73 -24.26 -26.08
N GLN A 5 19.22 -23.82 -27.24
CA GLN A 5 19.99 -23.71 -28.48
C GLN A 5 19.52 -22.48 -29.22
N ILE A 6 20.27 -21.38 -29.10
CA ILE A 6 20.02 -20.13 -29.81
C ILE A 6 21.32 -19.71 -30.49
N HIS A 7 21.24 -19.03 -31.64
CA HIS A 7 22.42 -18.55 -32.38
C HIS A 7 23.44 -17.82 -31.49
N TRP A 8 24.73 -18.01 -31.72
CA TRP A 8 25.76 -17.85 -30.67
C TRP A 8 26.24 -16.41 -30.47
N ASN A 9 25.82 -15.48 -31.34
CA ASN A 9 26.30 -14.10 -31.36
C ASN A 9 25.39 -13.10 -30.61
N CYS A 10 24.23 -13.51 -30.10
CA CYS A 10 23.27 -12.64 -29.40
C CYS A 10 22.86 -11.36 -30.17
N GLN A 11 23.13 -11.27 -31.48
CA GLN A 11 22.89 -10.04 -32.26
C GLN A 11 21.45 -9.98 -32.78
N SER A 12 21.02 -11.06 -33.43
CA SER A 12 19.68 -11.16 -34.03
C SER A 12 18.76 -12.11 -33.29
N ASN A 13 19.32 -13.09 -32.56
CA ASN A 13 18.54 -14.14 -31.90
C ASN A 13 19.00 -14.30 -30.46
N TYR A 14 18.10 -14.10 -29.51
CA TYR A 14 18.38 -14.19 -28.09
C TYR A 14 17.09 -14.26 -27.28
N LEU A 15 17.23 -14.72 -26.04
CA LEU A 15 16.18 -14.70 -25.03
C LEU A 15 16.46 -13.58 -24.02
N GLU A 16 15.46 -12.81 -23.65
CA GLU A 16 15.51 -11.89 -22.52
C GLU A 16 14.59 -12.36 -21.41
N VAL A 17 15.05 -12.25 -20.18
CA VAL A 17 14.26 -12.61 -18.98
C VAL A 17 14.19 -11.41 -18.05
N TYR A 18 12.98 -11.06 -17.62
CA TYR A 18 12.69 -9.89 -16.80
C TYR A 18 11.96 -10.28 -15.51
N ASP A 19 12.35 -9.64 -14.41
CA ASP A 19 11.77 -9.80 -13.08
C ASP A 19 10.50 -8.96 -12.92
N GLY A 20 9.44 -9.36 -13.61
CA GLY A 20 8.15 -8.68 -13.61
C GLY A 20 7.35 -8.92 -14.87
N VAL A 21 6.33 -8.09 -15.10
CA VAL A 21 5.32 -8.30 -16.17
C VAL A 21 5.66 -7.65 -17.50
N SER A 22 6.61 -6.71 -17.51
CA SER A 22 6.89 -5.87 -18.68
C SER A 22 8.37 -5.73 -18.95
N GLU A 23 8.71 -5.25 -20.15
CA GLU A 23 10.09 -4.95 -20.58
C GLU A 23 10.71 -3.78 -19.79
N PHE A 24 9.90 -3.03 -19.03
CA PHE A 24 10.39 -2.00 -18.11
C PHE A 24 10.78 -2.56 -16.73
N SER A 25 10.50 -3.84 -16.47
CA SER A 25 10.87 -4.51 -15.22
C SER A 25 12.38 -4.78 -15.20
N PRO A 26 13.00 -4.98 -14.02
CA PRO A 26 14.42 -5.31 -13.94
C PRO A 26 14.78 -6.51 -14.82
N ARG A 27 15.78 -6.38 -15.69
CA ARG A 27 16.21 -7.47 -16.59
C ARG A 27 17.22 -8.37 -15.88
N PHE A 28 16.93 -9.68 -15.80
CA PHE A 28 17.89 -10.67 -15.32
C PHE A 28 19.06 -10.81 -16.28
N GLY A 29 18.76 -10.91 -17.58
CA GLY A 29 19.81 -11.06 -18.58
C GLY A 29 19.29 -11.27 -20.00
N GLN A 30 20.25 -11.30 -20.91
CA GLN A 30 20.11 -11.67 -22.31
C GLN A 30 20.91 -12.96 -22.53
N TYR A 31 20.30 -13.96 -23.15
CA TYR A 31 20.84 -15.31 -23.27
C TYR A 31 20.86 -15.78 -24.73
N CYS A 32 21.96 -16.38 -25.16
CA CYS A 32 22.10 -17.03 -26.45
C CYS A 32 23.18 -18.13 -26.39
N GLY A 33 23.40 -18.84 -27.49
CA GLY A 33 24.31 -19.98 -27.55
C GLY A 33 23.67 -21.30 -27.14
N THR A 34 24.50 -22.26 -26.76
CA THR A 34 24.09 -23.63 -26.43
C THR A 34 24.22 -23.98 -24.95
N ASN A 35 24.77 -23.07 -24.14
CA ASN A 35 24.87 -23.27 -22.70
C ASN A 35 23.53 -22.99 -22.05
N ILE A 36 23.05 -23.93 -21.24
CA ILE A 36 21.84 -23.76 -20.44
C ILE A 36 22.10 -22.67 -19.39
N PRO A 37 21.31 -21.58 -19.37
CA PRO A 37 21.44 -20.55 -18.34
C PRO A 37 21.16 -21.11 -16.95
N ASP A 38 21.79 -20.52 -15.94
CA ASP A 38 21.51 -20.80 -14.53
C ASP A 38 20.03 -20.59 -14.20
N VAL A 39 19.58 -21.24 -13.13
CA VAL A 39 18.20 -21.09 -12.65
C VAL A 39 17.94 -19.62 -12.31
N VAL A 40 16.90 -19.07 -12.93
CA VAL A 40 16.44 -17.70 -12.67
C VAL A 40 15.25 -17.75 -11.72
N ARG A 41 15.28 -16.93 -10.66
CA ARG A 41 14.23 -16.87 -9.65
C ARG A 41 13.70 -15.44 -9.55
N SER A 42 12.40 -15.25 -9.81
CA SER A 42 11.76 -13.94 -9.69
C SER A 42 11.76 -13.46 -8.24
N SER A 43 11.79 -12.14 -8.05
CA SER A 43 11.54 -11.51 -6.75
C SER A 43 10.04 -11.47 -6.41
N GLY A 44 9.19 -11.49 -7.43
CA GLY A 44 7.73 -11.51 -7.30
C GLY A 44 7.06 -12.75 -7.90
N ASN A 45 5.75 -12.66 -8.09
CA ASN A 45 4.92 -13.73 -8.65
C ASN A 45 4.81 -13.70 -10.19
N GLN A 46 5.58 -12.85 -10.86
CA GLN A 46 5.46 -12.59 -12.29
C GLN A 46 6.85 -12.48 -12.92
N MET A 47 7.02 -13.10 -14.08
CA MET A 47 8.25 -13.08 -14.87
C MET A 47 7.88 -12.99 -16.35
N LEU A 48 8.62 -12.18 -17.10
CA LEU A 48 8.47 -12.07 -18.55
C LEU A 48 9.68 -12.72 -19.22
N ILE A 49 9.40 -13.70 -20.07
CA ILE A 49 10.40 -14.32 -20.95
C ILE A 49 10.06 -13.89 -22.38
N LYS A 50 10.97 -13.16 -23.02
CA LYS A 50 10.81 -12.63 -24.38
C LYS A 50 11.85 -13.27 -25.28
N PHE A 51 11.39 -13.95 -26.34
CA PHE A 51 12.27 -14.48 -27.39
C PHE A 51 12.30 -13.52 -28.57
N ILE A 52 13.50 -13.15 -28.99
CA ILE A 52 13.76 -12.26 -30.13
C ILE A 52 14.39 -13.11 -31.24
N SER A 53 13.81 -13.04 -32.43
CA SER A 53 14.32 -13.69 -33.64
C SER A 53 14.35 -12.68 -34.78
N GLY A 54 15.53 -12.46 -35.36
CA GLY A 54 15.80 -11.39 -36.31
C GLY A 54 16.16 -11.83 -37.73
N ASP A 55 16.44 -13.12 -37.95
CA ASP A 55 16.84 -13.63 -39.26
C ASP A 55 15.86 -14.70 -39.78
N ILE A 56 15.81 -14.89 -41.11
CA ILE A 56 15.00 -15.92 -41.77
C ILE A 56 15.68 -17.31 -41.82
N TYR A 57 16.92 -17.42 -41.34
CA TYR A 57 17.72 -18.66 -41.32
C TYR A 57 18.15 -19.07 -39.91
N SER A 58 17.65 -18.41 -38.87
CA SER A 58 18.06 -18.66 -37.50
C SER A 58 17.15 -19.69 -36.83
N ASP A 59 17.61 -20.93 -36.84
CA ASP A 59 17.05 -21.96 -35.97
C ASP A 59 17.41 -21.65 -34.51
N GLY A 60 16.39 -21.61 -33.67
CA GLY A 60 16.54 -21.41 -32.24
C GLY A 60 15.42 -22.10 -31.48
N SER A 61 15.77 -22.88 -30.46
CA SER A 61 14.82 -23.51 -29.57
C SER A 61 15.28 -23.42 -28.13
N PHE A 62 14.33 -23.25 -27.23
CA PHE A 62 14.55 -23.40 -25.81
C PHE A 62 13.37 -24.14 -25.21
N TYR A 63 13.66 -24.96 -24.22
CA TYR A 63 12.67 -25.62 -23.42
C TYR A 63 13.01 -25.38 -21.95
N GLY A 64 11.99 -25.03 -21.18
CA GLY A 64 12.13 -24.69 -19.78
C GLY A 64 10.92 -25.16 -19.00
N VAL A 65 11.16 -25.41 -17.73
CA VAL A 65 10.11 -25.67 -16.75
C VAL A 65 10.10 -24.49 -15.79
N TYR A 66 8.91 -24.11 -15.35
CA TYR A 66 8.72 -23.15 -14.27
C TYR A 66 7.97 -23.84 -13.14
N GLN A 67 8.28 -23.43 -11.92
CA GLN A 67 7.59 -23.88 -10.73
C GLN A 67 7.40 -22.67 -9.81
N ALA A 68 6.17 -22.47 -9.33
CA ALA A 68 5.94 -21.53 -8.25
C ALA A 68 6.59 -22.10 -6.98
N HIS A 69 7.49 -21.34 -6.38
CA HIS A 69 8.08 -21.72 -5.10
C HIS A 69 7.13 -21.25 -3.99
N GLU A 70 6.15 -22.10 -3.69
CA GLU A 70 5.20 -21.90 -2.61
C GLU A 70 5.80 -22.49 -1.33
N CYS A 71 6.03 -21.64 -0.33
CA CYS A 71 6.40 -22.14 0.99
C CYS A 71 5.16 -22.77 1.64
N LEU A 72 5.36 -23.83 2.44
CA LEU A 72 4.31 -24.38 3.29
C LEU A 72 3.80 -23.29 4.24
N ASP A 73 2.53 -23.41 4.66
CA ASP A 73 1.93 -22.47 5.61
C ASP A 73 2.86 -22.22 6.80
N PHE A 74 3.17 -20.94 7.02
CA PHE A 74 4.02 -20.48 8.13
C PHE A 74 5.51 -20.85 8.02
N THR A 75 5.99 -21.12 6.82
CA THR A 75 7.43 -21.30 6.53
C THR A 75 7.93 -20.23 5.57
N TYR A 76 9.24 -19.96 5.61
CA TYR A 76 9.90 -18.95 4.80
C TYR A 76 11.30 -19.38 4.41
N GLY A 77 11.81 -18.77 3.35
CA GLY A 77 13.18 -18.93 2.91
C GLY A 77 13.32 -18.67 1.42
N LYS A 78 14.23 -17.77 1.08
CA LYS A 78 14.54 -17.44 -0.32
C LYS A 78 14.95 -18.66 -1.16
N GLU A 79 15.62 -19.65 -0.59
CA GLU A 79 16.13 -20.79 -1.39
C GLU A 79 15.33 -22.07 -1.17
N THR A 80 14.94 -22.37 0.07
CA THR A 80 14.44 -23.71 0.42
C THR A 80 13.15 -23.71 1.26
N CYS A 81 12.61 -22.56 1.67
CA CYS A 81 11.44 -22.49 2.56
C CYS A 81 11.54 -23.31 3.87
N ASP A 82 12.73 -23.68 4.34
CA ASP A 82 12.88 -24.59 5.51
C ASP A 82 12.76 -23.87 6.87
N LYS A 83 12.66 -22.54 6.88
CA LYS A 83 12.63 -21.78 8.13
C LYS A 83 11.19 -21.58 8.57
N ASN A 84 10.91 -21.83 9.84
CA ASN A 84 9.60 -21.57 10.41
C ASN A 84 9.48 -20.10 10.79
N CYS A 85 8.36 -19.48 10.44
CA CYS A 85 8.04 -18.14 10.89
C CYS A 85 7.90 -18.11 12.42
N SER A 86 8.53 -17.14 13.08
CA SER A 86 8.47 -16.97 14.53
C SER A 86 7.21 -16.25 15.02
N CYS A 87 6.31 -15.86 14.11
CA CYS A 87 5.12 -15.08 14.43
C CYS A 87 4.11 -15.87 15.29
N VAL A 88 3.30 -15.15 16.06
CA VAL A 88 2.15 -15.71 16.77
C VAL A 88 1.03 -16.01 15.77
N LYS A 89 0.88 -17.29 15.38
CA LYS A 89 -0.10 -17.77 14.38
C LYS A 89 -1.50 -17.18 14.51
N GLU A 90 -2.01 -17.08 15.74
CA GLU A 90 -3.36 -16.59 16.01
C GLU A 90 -3.55 -15.12 15.65
N ASN A 91 -2.47 -14.34 15.75
CA ASN A 91 -2.46 -12.87 15.66
C ASN A 91 -1.79 -12.36 14.39
N THR A 92 -1.22 -13.26 13.57
CA THR A 92 -0.57 -12.94 12.30
C THR A 92 -1.55 -13.08 11.14
N GLN A 93 -1.62 -12.05 10.30
CA GLN A 93 -2.39 -12.06 9.06
C GLN A 93 -1.65 -12.79 7.96
N PHE A 94 -0.35 -12.53 7.82
CA PHE A 94 0.50 -13.16 6.81
C PHE A 94 1.95 -13.20 7.30
N CYS A 95 2.66 -14.29 7.02
CA CYS A 95 4.12 -14.34 7.17
C CYS A 95 4.74 -14.33 5.77
N ASP A 96 5.67 -13.43 5.52
CA ASP A 96 6.38 -13.34 4.26
C ASP A 96 7.21 -14.61 4.01
N ASN A 97 7.01 -15.22 2.84
CA ASN A 97 7.59 -16.50 2.49
C ASN A 97 9.07 -16.39 2.06
N ILE A 98 9.62 -15.18 1.90
CA ILE A 98 11.01 -14.95 1.53
C ILE A 98 11.86 -14.66 2.76
N ASN A 99 11.44 -13.69 3.58
CA ASN A 99 12.24 -13.15 4.68
C ASN A 99 11.68 -13.51 6.08
N GLY A 100 10.46 -14.03 6.18
CA GLY A 100 9.83 -14.42 7.44
C GLY A 100 9.20 -13.27 8.22
N GLU A 101 9.02 -12.11 7.60
CA GLU A 101 8.42 -10.93 8.21
C GLU A 101 6.93 -11.13 8.50
N CYS A 102 6.51 -10.76 9.71
CA CYS A 102 5.16 -10.97 10.19
C CYS A 102 4.29 -9.74 9.94
N ILE A 103 3.25 -9.90 9.11
CA ILE A 103 2.16 -8.92 8.98
C ILE A 103 1.10 -9.29 10.00
N CYS A 104 0.88 -8.42 10.98
CA CYS A 104 -0.05 -8.67 12.07
C CYS A 104 -1.51 -8.41 11.68
N LYS A 105 -2.44 -9.15 12.28
CA LYS A 105 -3.87 -8.83 12.22
C LYS A 105 -4.12 -7.48 12.89
N PRO A 106 -5.21 -6.78 12.53
CA PRO A 106 -5.61 -5.57 13.23
C PRO A 106 -5.67 -5.78 14.75
N GLY A 107 -5.13 -4.85 15.52
CA GLY A 107 -5.02 -4.97 16.98
C GLY A 107 -3.76 -5.67 17.49
N TRP A 108 -2.79 -6.01 16.64
CA TRP A 108 -1.52 -6.64 17.04
C TRP A 108 -0.31 -5.91 16.44
N THR A 109 0.80 -5.88 17.17
CA THR A 109 2.06 -5.23 16.82
C THR A 109 3.25 -6.06 17.30
N SER A 110 4.47 -5.50 17.20
CA SER A 110 5.78 -6.14 17.35
C SER A 110 6.18 -7.04 16.17
N GLY A 111 7.47 -7.38 16.08
CA GLY A 111 8.02 -8.17 14.97
C GLY A 111 7.48 -9.60 14.87
N ASP A 112 6.81 -10.11 15.90
CA ASP A 112 6.19 -11.44 15.94
C ASP A 112 4.68 -11.40 16.21
N CYS A 113 4.03 -10.23 16.23
CA CYS A 113 2.61 -10.06 16.53
C CYS A 113 2.19 -10.52 17.95
N SER A 114 3.13 -10.55 18.91
CA SER A 114 2.85 -10.93 20.30
C SER A 114 2.22 -9.81 21.13
N VAL A 115 2.44 -8.56 20.73
CA VAL A 115 1.97 -7.39 21.48
C VAL A 115 0.61 -6.97 20.96
N ASP A 116 -0.39 -6.98 21.84
CA ASP A 116 -1.69 -6.39 21.54
C ASP A 116 -1.52 -4.87 21.38
N MET A 117 -1.84 -4.37 20.19
CA MET A 117 -1.77 -2.95 19.83
C MET A 117 -3.01 -2.19 20.35
N ASN A 118 -3.57 -2.58 21.50
CA ASN A 118 -4.87 -2.09 21.95
C ASN A 118 -5.04 -0.59 21.72
N GLU A 119 -5.88 -0.34 20.73
CA GLU A 119 -6.28 0.95 20.20
C GLU A 119 -7.19 1.61 21.24
N CYS A 120 -6.60 2.52 22.03
CA CYS A 120 -7.28 3.46 22.93
C CYS A 120 -8.04 2.88 24.15
N PRO A 121 -7.39 2.10 25.04
CA PRO A 121 -8.01 1.65 26.28
C PRO A 121 -7.98 2.68 27.42
N ASN A 122 -7.24 3.79 27.30
CA ASN A 122 -7.22 4.86 28.31
C ASN A 122 -7.20 6.25 27.67
N SER A 123 -8.02 7.15 28.20
CA SER A 123 -8.27 8.56 27.86
C SER A 123 -7.03 9.49 27.76
N THR A 124 -5.81 8.96 27.74
CA THR A 124 -4.54 9.71 27.75
C THR A 124 -3.80 9.70 26.41
N LEU A 125 -4.23 8.91 25.43
CA LEU A 125 -3.54 8.79 24.13
C LEU A 125 -3.84 9.93 23.16
N CYS A 126 -5.05 10.49 23.25
CA CYS A 126 -5.52 11.59 22.42
C CYS A 126 -5.81 12.81 23.31
N PRO A 127 -5.63 14.04 22.78
CA PRO A 127 -5.93 15.24 23.55
C PRO A 127 -7.42 15.29 23.94
N PRO A 128 -7.77 16.01 25.01
CA PRO A 128 -9.18 16.25 25.36
C PRO A 128 -9.97 16.80 24.16
N ASN A 129 -11.25 16.45 24.07
CA ASN A 129 -12.13 16.78 22.94
C ASN A 129 -11.71 16.15 21.60
N SER A 130 -11.20 14.93 21.64
CA SER A 130 -10.96 14.14 20.43
C SER A 130 -11.31 12.67 20.60
N ASP A 131 -11.73 12.07 19.49
CA ASP A 131 -11.98 10.65 19.36
C ASP A 131 -10.76 9.98 18.74
N CYS A 132 -10.35 8.88 19.36
CA CYS A 132 -9.38 7.99 18.77
C CYS A 132 -10.07 7.08 17.75
N ILE A 133 -9.62 7.09 16.50
CA ILE A 133 -10.15 6.21 15.45
C ILE A 133 -9.07 5.31 14.88
N LYS A 134 -9.42 4.03 14.68
CA LYS A 134 -8.55 3.00 14.12
C LYS A 134 -8.27 3.24 12.64
N THR A 135 -7.09 2.89 12.16
CA THR A 135 -6.67 2.97 10.74
C THR A 135 -5.93 1.70 10.33
N ILE A 136 -5.79 1.46 9.02
CA ILE A 136 -5.20 0.22 8.44
C ILE A 136 -3.75 -0.02 8.89
N SER A 137 -3.04 1.01 9.39
CA SER A 137 -1.64 0.90 9.81
C SER A 137 -1.36 1.40 11.24
N SER A 138 -2.36 1.93 11.98
CA SER A 138 -2.23 2.48 13.35
C SER A 138 -3.57 3.07 13.86
N TYR A 139 -3.55 4.07 14.74
CA TYR A 139 -4.67 4.91 15.16
C TYR A 139 -4.44 6.39 14.80
N LYS A 140 -5.50 7.20 14.73
CA LYS A 140 -5.41 8.67 14.64
C LYS A 140 -6.43 9.35 15.57
N CYS A 141 -6.07 10.49 16.13
CA CYS A 141 -6.98 11.31 16.93
C CYS A 141 -7.71 12.31 16.04
N VAL A 142 -9.04 12.34 16.10
CA VAL A 142 -9.90 13.28 15.37
C VAL A 142 -10.61 14.16 16.38
N CYS A 143 -10.41 15.48 16.29
CA CYS A 143 -11.10 16.41 17.18
C CYS A 143 -12.62 16.32 17.02
N HIS A 144 -13.33 16.49 18.13
CA HIS A 144 -14.80 16.57 18.14
C HIS A 144 -15.30 17.74 17.29
N GLN A 145 -16.57 17.68 16.90
CA GLN A 145 -17.21 18.76 16.15
C GLN A 145 -17.09 20.09 16.89
N GLY A 146 -16.70 21.15 16.17
CA GLY A 146 -16.41 22.45 16.77
C GLY A 146 -14.99 22.58 17.33
N TYR A 147 -14.09 21.62 17.11
CA TYR A 147 -12.68 21.71 17.48
C TYR A 147 -11.75 21.49 16.27
N THR A 148 -10.54 22.06 16.33
CA THR A 148 -9.44 21.91 15.36
C THR A 148 -8.16 21.53 16.06
N PHE A 149 -7.40 20.63 15.45
CA PHE A 149 -6.11 20.22 15.99
C PHE A 149 -5.09 21.35 15.82
N ASN A 150 -4.58 21.86 16.93
CA ASN A 150 -3.51 22.84 16.92
C ASN A 150 -2.16 22.11 16.96
N ILE A 151 -1.40 22.22 15.87
CA ILE A 151 -0.09 21.56 15.72
C ILE A 151 0.99 22.07 16.69
N THR A 152 0.82 23.28 17.23
CA THR A 152 1.79 23.92 18.13
C THR A 152 1.54 23.52 19.59
N SER A 153 0.28 23.40 19.99
CA SER A 153 -0.09 22.98 21.36
C SER A 153 -0.38 21.49 21.50
N GLY A 154 -0.51 20.76 20.38
CA GLY A 154 -0.85 19.33 20.37
C GLY A 154 -2.26 19.02 20.88
N GLN A 155 -3.15 20.02 20.94
CA GLN A 155 -4.49 19.90 21.51
C GLN A 155 -5.60 20.27 20.52
N CYS A 156 -6.78 19.69 20.74
CA CYS A 156 -8.00 20.10 20.05
C CYS A 156 -8.53 21.39 20.69
N GLN A 157 -8.43 22.48 19.94
CA GLN A 157 -8.90 23.79 20.36
C GLN A 157 -10.22 24.10 19.66
N GLY A 158 -11.15 24.73 20.37
CA GLY A 158 -12.43 25.14 19.78
C GLY A 158 -12.18 25.95 18.52
N LYS A 159 -12.88 25.60 17.43
CA LYS A 159 -13.01 26.46 16.27
C LYS A 159 -13.63 27.75 16.77
N ILE A 160 -12.91 28.85 16.64
CA ILE A 160 -13.53 30.17 16.71
C ILE A 160 -14.32 30.27 15.41
N GLU A 161 -15.56 29.78 15.43
CA GLU A 161 -16.53 30.15 14.41
C GLU A 161 -16.79 31.63 14.63
N THR A 162 -15.98 32.48 13.99
CA THR A 162 -16.40 33.85 13.72
C THR A 162 -17.54 33.74 12.73
N THR A 163 -18.75 33.49 13.24
CA THR A 163 -19.98 33.70 12.50
C THR A 163 -19.97 35.20 12.19
N THR A 164 -19.51 35.58 11.00
CA THR A 164 -19.67 36.94 10.50
C THR A 164 -21.15 37.15 10.28
N VAL A 165 -21.85 37.59 11.32
CA VAL A 165 -23.22 38.06 11.16
C VAL A 165 -23.13 39.41 10.48
N LYS A 166 -23.59 39.52 9.23
CA LYS A 166 -23.77 40.81 8.58
C LYS A 166 -25.04 41.46 9.13
N MET A 167 -24.98 42.73 9.47
CA MET A 167 -26.17 43.54 9.79
C MET A 167 -27.05 43.64 8.55
N CYS A 168 -28.34 43.35 8.68
CA CYS A 168 -29.29 43.51 7.57
C CYS A 168 -29.57 44.99 7.31
N ASP A 169 -29.26 45.48 6.11
CA ASP A 169 -29.77 46.76 5.62
C ASP A 169 -31.22 46.59 5.14
N LEU A 170 -32.19 46.96 5.99
CA LEU A 170 -33.64 46.92 5.73
C LEU A 170 -34.14 47.93 4.67
N LYS A 171 -33.27 48.39 3.76
CA LYS A 171 -33.63 49.36 2.71
C LYS A 171 -33.20 48.90 1.32
N GLN A 172 -33.79 47.81 0.85
CA GLN A 172 -34.29 47.67 -0.53
C GLN A 172 -34.84 46.25 -0.73
N SER A 173 -36.17 46.16 -0.73
CA SER A 173 -36.91 44.97 -1.15
C SER A 173 -36.73 44.75 -2.66
N LEU A 174 -36.42 43.53 -3.08
CA LEU A 174 -37.08 42.78 -4.19
C LEU A 174 -36.27 41.51 -4.50
N ASP A 175 -36.48 40.46 -3.70
CA ASP A 175 -36.60 39.04 -4.12
C ASP A 175 -36.64 38.12 -2.87
N PRO A 176 -37.72 37.37 -2.64
CA PRO A 176 -37.78 36.39 -1.54
C PRO A 176 -37.17 35.05 -1.99
N CYS A 177 -36.33 34.46 -1.14
CA CYS A 177 -35.62 33.18 -1.30
C CYS A 177 -34.38 33.19 -2.22
N LYS A 178 -33.23 33.62 -1.68
CA LYS A 178 -31.93 32.99 -1.99
C LYS A 178 -30.79 33.33 -1.01
N ILE A 179 -30.99 33.21 0.30
CA ILE A 179 -29.84 33.20 1.22
C ILE A 179 -30.13 32.24 2.37
N SER A 180 -29.40 31.13 2.43
CA SER A 180 -29.40 30.19 3.56
C SER A 180 -28.51 30.72 4.70
N GLU A 181 -28.63 32.00 5.05
CA GLU A 181 -27.81 32.66 6.08
C GLU A 181 -28.69 33.16 7.24
N GLN A 182 -28.18 32.96 8.45
CA GLN A 182 -28.80 33.47 9.69
C GLN A 182 -28.49 34.96 9.84
N CYS A 183 -29.53 35.77 10.06
CA CYS A 183 -29.45 37.23 10.10
C CYS A 183 -29.84 37.76 11.49
N LEU A 184 -29.10 38.72 12.06
CA LEU A 184 -29.48 39.37 13.33
C LEU A 184 -30.49 40.50 13.08
N THR A 185 -31.67 40.41 13.71
CA THR A 185 -32.65 41.50 13.79
C THR A 185 -32.66 42.11 15.19
N GLN A 186 -33.35 43.24 15.40
CA GLN A 186 -33.44 43.90 16.71
C GLN A 186 -34.04 43.01 17.81
N ASP A 187 -34.76 41.93 17.46
CA ASP A 187 -35.49 41.08 18.40
C ASP A 187 -35.00 39.61 18.48
N ASN A 188 -33.93 39.24 17.74
CA ASN A 188 -33.15 37.97 17.75
C ASN A 188 -32.69 37.58 16.32
N ILE A 189 -32.05 36.41 16.18
CA ILE A 189 -31.69 35.81 14.88
C ILE A 189 -32.96 35.41 14.12
N ALA A 190 -33.14 35.97 12.93
CA ALA A 190 -34.11 35.51 11.95
C ALA A 190 -33.44 34.55 10.96
N ILE A 191 -34.15 33.47 10.62
CA ILE A 191 -33.80 32.57 9.51
C ILE A 191 -34.63 33.06 8.33
N CYS A 192 -33.99 33.52 7.26
CA CYS A 192 -34.67 33.89 6.01
C CYS A 192 -34.98 32.65 5.16
#